data_AF-A0A1D2A2W5-F1
#
_entry.id   AF-A0A1D2A2W5-F1
#
_cell.length_a   1.000
_cell.length_b   1.000
_cell.length_c   1.000
_cell.angle_alpha   90.00
_cell.angle_beta   90.00
_cell.angle_gamma   90.00
#
_symmetry.space_group_name_H-M   'P 1'
#
loop_
_entity.id
_entity.type
_entity.pdbx_description
1 polymer ?
#
loop_
_entity_poly.entity_id
_entity_poly.type
_entity_poly.pdbx_seq_one_letter_code
_entity_poly.pdbx_strand_id
1 'polypeptide(L)'
;MDEGRPPYLLVGGLVFTALSDPFLAQRYGSVAAAPVRLLHRSFLGVRARAGEQTVVLSTVLACPATLGYEGAGGLRDSPLVAFNGTPVDCLAQLASLVAACNEPSMRFDMEAGGKMIILDSAVARACTAGVMEDHGISATMSPDIAAAVERAQRAQHDAFDGGEQRPCRSGVAAEHCAGPAPILVPAAGEPGEGTDGKPPAASG
;
A
#
# COMPACT_ATOMS: atom_id res chain seq x y z
N MET A 1 13.05 -16.33 -21.99
CA MET A 1 13.14 -17.21 -20.81
C MET A 1 13.84 -16.41 -19.73
N ASP A 2 13.07 -15.63 -18.96
CA ASP A 2 13.56 -14.88 -17.79
C ASP A 2 12.81 -15.43 -16.56
N GLU A 3 12.91 -16.75 -16.35
CA GLU A 3 12.00 -17.50 -15.49
C GLU A 3 12.64 -17.81 -14.13
N GLY A 4 13.30 -16.81 -13.54
CA GLY A 4 14.03 -17.02 -12.29
C GLY A 4 14.44 -15.78 -11.51
N ARG A 5 14.18 -14.56 -12.01
CA ARG A 5 14.46 -13.34 -11.26
C ARG A 5 13.20 -12.87 -10.54
N PRO A 6 13.19 -12.79 -9.20
CA PRO A 6 12.03 -12.29 -8.48
C PRO A 6 11.81 -10.81 -8.84
N PRO A 7 10.54 -10.39 -9.03
CA PRO A 7 10.24 -9.00 -9.33
C PRO A 7 10.57 -8.12 -8.14
N TYR A 8 11.34 -7.06 -8.39
CA TYR A 8 11.73 -6.08 -7.38
C TYR A 8 11.48 -4.65 -7.87
N LEU A 9 11.34 -3.76 -6.89
CA LEU A 9 11.10 -2.33 -7.08
C LEU A 9 11.93 -1.55 -6.06
N LEU A 10 12.77 -0.63 -6.53
CA LEU A 10 13.56 0.29 -5.72
C LEU A 10 12.89 1.68 -5.69
N VAL A 11 12.68 2.25 -4.51
CA VAL A 11 12.17 3.61 -4.34
C VAL A 11 12.94 4.33 -3.24
N GLY A 12 13.80 5.28 -3.59
CA GLY A 12 14.54 6.08 -2.61
C GLY A 12 15.28 5.24 -1.57
N GLY A 13 15.92 4.15 -2.00
CA GLY A 13 16.62 3.20 -1.12
C GLY A 13 15.74 2.10 -0.50
N LEU A 14 14.41 2.18 -0.59
CA LEU A 14 13.53 1.08 -0.17
C LEU A 14 13.46 0.02 -1.28
N VAL A 15 13.75 -1.23 -0.93
CA VAL A 15 13.66 -2.37 -1.86
C VAL A 15 12.42 -3.18 -1.55
N PHE A 16 11.44 -3.10 -2.43
CA PHE A 16 10.21 -3.88 -2.38
C PHE A 16 10.30 -5.09 -3.29
N THR A 17 9.69 -6.20 -2.86
CA THR A 17 9.60 -7.44 -3.63
C THR A 17 8.25 -8.10 -3.40
N ALA A 18 7.84 -8.99 -4.31
CA ALA A 18 6.64 -9.78 -4.14
C ALA A 18 6.91 -10.96 -3.18
N LEU A 19 6.06 -11.11 -2.16
CA LEU A 19 6.12 -12.24 -1.24
C LEU A 19 5.88 -13.54 -2.00
N SER A 20 6.84 -14.46 -1.92
CA SER A 20 6.80 -15.77 -2.56
C SER A 20 7.45 -16.80 -1.64
N ASP A 21 7.06 -18.07 -1.74
CA ASP A 21 7.69 -19.17 -0.99
C ASP A 21 9.22 -19.23 -1.15
N PRO A 22 9.81 -19.11 -2.37
CA PRO A 22 11.26 -19.09 -2.52
C PRO A 22 11.94 -17.91 -1.81
N PHE A 23 11.26 -16.75 -1.72
CA PHE A 23 11.79 -15.60 -1.00
C PHE A 23 11.89 -15.89 0.51
N LEU A 24 10.86 -16.51 1.10
CA LEU A 24 10.88 -16.89 2.51
C LEU A 24 11.95 -17.94 2.81
N ALA A 25 12.08 -18.95 1.93
CA ALA A 25 13.11 -19.97 2.06
C ALA A 25 14.53 -19.38 1.96
N GLN A 26 14.77 -18.44 1.04
CA GLN A 26 16.06 -17.77 0.92
C GLN A 26 16.39 -16.88 2.12
N ARG A 27 15.37 -16.19 2.66
CA ARG A 27 15.54 -15.22 3.75
C ARG A 27 15.72 -15.87 5.13
N TYR A 28 14.96 -16.94 5.40
CA TYR A 28 14.89 -17.60 6.72
C TYR A 28 15.44 -19.04 6.70
N GLY A 29 15.99 -19.50 5.57
CA GLY A 29 16.47 -20.87 5.37
C GLY A 29 15.36 -21.90 5.14
N SER A 30 14.16 -21.66 5.65
CA SER A 30 12.96 -22.45 5.37
C SER A 30 11.71 -21.60 5.46
N VAL A 31 10.65 -22.00 4.76
CA VAL A 31 9.37 -21.30 4.81
C VAL A 31 8.79 -21.34 6.23
N ALA A 32 8.94 -22.46 6.95
CA ALA A 32 8.43 -22.61 8.32
C ALA A 32 9.14 -21.74 9.38
N ALA A 33 10.37 -21.28 9.10
CA ALA A 33 11.12 -20.39 10.00
C ALA A 33 10.73 -18.92 9.86
N ALA A 34 9.90 -18.57 8.87
CA ALA A 34 9.43 -17.20 8.69
C ALA A 34 8.43 -16.79 9.78
N PRO A 35 8.32 -15.48 10.09
CA PRO A 35 7.31 -14.97 11.01
C PRO A 35 5.90 -15.43 10.63
N VAL A 36 5.13 -15.90 11.62
CA VAL A 36 3.78 -16.42 11.42
C VAL A 36 2.87 -15.45 10.66
N ARG A 37 3.09 -14.14 10.82
CA ARG A 37 2.35 -13.09 10.10
C ARG A 37 2.56 -13.15 8.58
N LEU A 38 3.80 -13.33 8.13
CA LEU A 38 4.12 -13.47 6.71
C LEU A 38 3.63 -14.80 6.16
N LEU A 39 3.77 -15.88 6.94
CA LEU A 39 3.26 -17.19 6.56
C LEU A 39 1.75 -17.18 6.40
N HIS A 40 1.06 -16.53 7.32
CA HIS A 40 -0.39 -16.38 7.27
C HIS A 40 -0.82 -15.69 5.97
N ARG A 41 -0.11 -14.65 5.55
CA ARG A 41 -0.40 -13.94 4.30
C ARG A 41 -0.02 -14.74 3.04
N SER A 42 1.09 -15.50 3.08
CA SER A 42 1.50 -16.35 1.95
C SER A 42 0.54 -17.51 1.72
N PHE A 43 0.13 -18.21 2.79
CA PHE A 43 -0.65 -19.45 2.71
C PHE A 43 -2.16 -19.27 2.83
N LEU A 44 -2.63 -18.32 3.64
CA LEU A 44 -4.06 -18.07 3.88
C LEU A 44 -4.50 -16.71 3.37
N GLY A 45 -3.63 -15.96 2.67
CA GLY A 45 -4.00 -14.73 1.99
C GLY A 45 -5.08 -15.03 0.97
N VAL A 46 -6.33 -14.78 1.35
CA VAL A 46 -7.48 -14.85 0.45
C VAL A 46 -7.23 -13.79 -0.62
N ARG A 47 -6.84 -14.23 -1.82
CA ARG A 47 -6.69 -13.35 -2.98
C ARG A 47 -8.09 -12.85 -3.32
N ALA A 48 -8.40 -11.61 -2.92
CA ALA A 48 -9.68 -10.98 -3.23
C ALA A 48 -9.77 -10.67 -4.73
N ARG A 49 -8.62 -10.50 -5.40
CA ARG A 49 -8.52 -10.25 -6.84
C ARG A 49 -7.54 -11.20 -7.54
N ALA A 50 -7.86 -11.54 -8.79
CA ALA A 50 -6.95 -12.30 -9.64
C ALA A 50 -5.68 -11.47 -9.90
N GLY A 51 -4.52 -11.99 -9.48
CA GLY A 51 -3.22 -11.30 -9.61
C GLY A 51 -2.77 -10.50 -8.38
N GLU A 52 -3.47 -10.59 -7.26
CA GLU A 52 -3.04 -9.98 -5.99
C GLU A 52 -1.70 -10.57 -5.52
N GLN A 53 -0.76 -9.69 -5.21
CA GLN A 53 0.59 -9.97 -4.74
C GLN A 53 0.86 -9.16 -3.47
N THR A 54 1.19 -9.85 -2.38
CA THR A 54 1.61 -9.15 -1.16
C THR A 54 2.99 -8.55 -1.39
N VAL A 55 3.08 -7.22 -1.39
CA VAL A 55 4.35 -6.50 -1.51
C VAL A 55 5.00 -6.42 -0.13
N VAL A 56 6.27 -6.82 -0.04
CA VAL A 56 7.05 -6.77 1.21
C VAL A 56 8.30 -5.93 1.03
N LEU A 57 8.69 -5.23 2.10
CA LEU A 57 9.96 -4.51 2.16
C LEU A 57 11.08 -5.50 2.51
N SER A 58 11.94 -5.81 1.54
CA SER A 58 13.05 -6.74 1.73
C SER A 58 14.20 -6.09 2.49
N THR A 59 14.65 -4.92 2.01
CA THR A 59 15.75 -4.18 2.63
C THR A 59 15.57 -2.68 2.46
N VAL A 60 16.20 -1.95 3.37
CA VAL A 60 16.38 -0.50 3.29
C VAL A 60 17.85 -0.25 3.02
N LEU A 61 18.14 0.44 1.92
CA LEU A 61 19.45 0.95 1.56
C LEU A 61 19.61 2.35 2.16
N ALA A 62 20.80 2.60 2.70
CA ALA A 62 21.17 3.85 3.32
C ALA A 62 21.14 4.98 2.30
N CYS A 63 20.30 5.98 2.51
CA CYS A 63 20.33 7.20 1.71
C CYS A 63 19.83 8.40 2.52
N PRO A 64 20.13 9.63 2.08
CA PRO A 64 19.63 10.83 2.72
C PRO A 64 18.11 10.83 2.98
N ALA A 65 17.31 10.17 2.15
CA ALA A 65 15.87 10.04 2.33
C ALA A 65 15.47 9.00 3.41
N THR A 66 16.22 7.91 3.56
CA THR A 66 15.90 6.79 4.47
C THR A 66 16.54 6.92 5.85
N LEU A 67 17.20 8.06 6.13
CA LEU A 67 17.86 8.35 7.39
C LEU A 67 16.89 8.16 8.57
N GLY A 68 17.27 7.30 9.51
CA GLY A 68 16.45 6.98 10.70
C GLY A 68 15.50 5.79 10.52
N TYR A 69 15.28 5.29 9.30
CA TYR A 69 14.50 4.08 9.04
C TYR A 69 15.36 2.80 8.99
N GLU A 70 16.67 2.95 8.83
CA GLU A 70 17.61 1.84 8.64
C GLU A 70 17.78 0.96 9.88
N GLY A 71 17.75 1.57 11.06
CA GLY A 71 17.92 0.92 12.37
C GLY A 71 16.61 0.56 13.07
N ALA A 72 15.46 0.89 12.48
CA ALA A 72 14.16 0.57 13.03
C ALA A 72 13.90 -0.95 12.91
N GLY A 73 14.29 -1.70 13.94
CA GLY A 73 14.06 -3.14 14.06
C GLY A 73 12.60 -3.50 13.74
N GLY A 74 12.41 -4.37 12.75
CA GLY A 74 11.10 -4.84 12.31
C GLY A 74 10.37 -3.94 11.31
N LEU A 75 11.08 -3.09 10.56
CA LEU A 75 10.57 -2.52 9.31
C LEU A 75 10.86 -3.45 8.11
N ARG A 76 11.98 -4.18 8.19
CA ARG A 76 12.36 -5.24 7.24
C ARG A 76 11.36 -6.39 7.31
N ASP A 77 11.21 -7.09 6.18
CA ASP A 77 10.33 -8.23 6.01
C ASP A 77 8.87 -7.93 6.40
N SER A 78 8.45 -6.67 6.26
CA SER A 78 7.09 -6.23 6.59
C SER A 78 6.28 -5.98 5.32
N PRO A 79 5.02 -6.44 5.25
CA PRO A 79 4.18 -6.18 4.11
C PRO A 79 3.69 -4.74 4.09
N LEU A 80 3.62 -4.17 2.88
CA LEU A 80 3.03 -2.88 2.61
C LEU A 80 1.51 -3.04 2.50
N VAL A 81 0.76 -2.19 3.19
CA VAL A 81 -0.71 -2.20 3.19
C VAL A 81 -1.23 -1.12 2.26
N ALA A 82 -0.69 0.10 2.39
CA ALA A 82 -1.16 1.25 1.62
C ALA A 82 -0.02 2.20 1.26
N PHE A 83 -0.22 2.93 0.18
CA PHE A 83 0.62 4.03 -0.29
C PHE A 83 -0.24 5.29 -0.38
N ASN A 84 0.13 6.35 0.34
CA ASN A 84 -0.64 7.60 0.44
C ASN A 84 -2.14 7.37 0.75
N GLY A 85 -2.45 6.40 1.62
CA GLY A 85 -3.83 6.03 1.96
C GLY A 85 -4.55 5.16 0.92
N THR A 86 -3.94 4.88 -0.23
CA THR A 86 -4.48 3.97 -1.25
C THR A 86 -3.99 2.55 -0.98
N PRO A 87 -4.87 1.53 -0.86
CA PRO A 87 -4.45 0.14 -0.64
C PRO A 87 -3.64 -0.38 -1.84
N VAL A 88 -2.58 -1.12 -1.54
CA VAL A 88 -1.65 -1.65 -2.54
C VAL A 88 -1.71 -3.17 -2.54
N ASP A 89 -2.23 -3.73 -3.63
CA ASP A 89 -2.44 -5.17 -3.79
C ASP A 89 -1.46 -5.80 -4.79
N CYS A 90 -0.63 -4.99 -5.46
CA CYS A 90 0.31 -5.46 -6.47
C CYS A 90 1.56 -4.57 -6.55
N LEU A 91 2.72 -5.17 -6.86
CA LEU A 91 3.98 -4.44 -7.04
C LEU A 91 3.94 -3.50 -8.25
N ALA A 92 3.25 -3.88 -9.33
CA ALA A 92 3.06 -3.03 -10.50
C ALA A 92 2.16 -1.82 -10.20
N GLN A 93 1.14 -2.01 -9.34
CA GLN A 93 0.32 -0.90 -8.87
C GLN A 93 1.16 0.07 -8.04
N LEU A 94 2.00 -0.43 -7.14
CA LEU A 94 2.91 0.41 -6.35
C LEU A 94 3.85 1.23 -7.25
N ALA A 95 4.46 0.59 -8.25
CA ALA A 95 5.34 1.26 -9.20
C ALA A 95 4.61 2.40 -9.95
N SER A 96 3.37 2.14 -10.39
CA SER A 96 2.54 3.14 -11.06
C SER A 96 2.19 4.32 -10.14
N LEU A 97 1.81 4.03 -8.90
CA LEU A 97 1.47 5.05 -7.89
C LEU A 97 2.69 5.91 -7.54
N VAL A 98 3.86 5.31 -7.39
CA VAL A 98 5.10 6.03 -7.12
C VAL A 98 5.50 6.90 -8.31
N ALA A 99 5.32 6.41 -9.54
CA ALA A 99 5.61 7.17 -10.75
C ALA A 99 4.63 8.35 -10.97
N ALA A 100 3.36 8.16 -10.63
CA ALA A 100 2.32 9.20 -10.73
C ALA A 100 2.31 10.16 -9.53
N CYS A 101 2.99 9.83 -8.43
CA CYS A 101 3.02 10.65 -7.22
C CYS A 101 3.83 11.93 -7.46
N ASN A 102 3.14 13.07 -7.43
CA ASN A 102 3.74 14.40 -7.51
C ASN A 102 3.63 15.18 -6.18
N GLU A 103 3.26 14.49 -5.10
CA GLU A 103 3.21 15.02 -3.74
C GLU A 103 4.64 15.25 -3.21
N PRO A 104 4.84 16.20 -2.28
CA PRO A 104 6.15 16.43 -1.66
C PRO A 104 6.61 15.27 -0.78
N SER A 105 5.68 14.46 -0.27
CA SER A 105 5.97 13.30 0.57
C SER A 105 5.30 12.02 0.06
N MET A 106 6.04 10.91 0.16
CA MET A 106 5.60 9.57 -0.16
C MET A 106 5.43 8.80 1.15
N ARG A 107 4.20 8.41 1.46
CA ARG A 107 3.84 7.66 2.67
C ARG A 107 3.61 6.20 2.34
N PHE A 108 4.35 5.33 3.03
CA PHE A 108 4.23 3.88 2.96
C PHE A 108 3.73 3.35 4.30
N ASP A 109 2.51 2.83 4.33
CA ASP A 109 1.91 2.25 5.53
C ASP A 109 2.18 0.74 5.58
N MET A 110 2.86 0.30 6.64
CA MET A 110 3.29 -1.08 6.85
C MET A 110 2.34 -1.80 7.81
N GLU A 111 2.12 -3.09 7.59
CA GLU A 111 1.21 -3.88 8.44
C GLU A 111 1.79 -4.12 9.84
N ALA A 112 3.11 -4.22 9.95
CA ALA A 112 3.80 -4.63 11.17
C ALA A 112 3.75 -3.54 12.25
N GLY A 113 2.72 -3.57 13.08
CA GLY A 113 2.58 -2.72 14.27
C GLY A 113 2.24 -1.26 13.97
N GLY A 114 1.56 -0.99 12.84
CA GLY A 114 1.14 0.37 12.46
C GLY A 114 2.30 1.30 12.11
N LYS A 115 3.45 0.74 11.72
CA LYS A 115 4.62 1.52 11.30
C LYS A 115 4.35 2.15 9.94
N MET A 116 4.82 3.36 9.74
CA MET A 116 4.77 4.05 8.45
C MET A 116 6.13 4.67 8.13
N ILE A 117 6.46 4.70 6.84
CA ILE A 117 7.66 5.34 6.30
C ILE A 117 7.20 6.54 5.52
N ILE A 118 7.77 7.71 5.80
CA ILE A 118 7.48 8.93 5.05
C ILE A 118 8.81 9.40 4.46
N LEU A 119 8.87 9.45 3.13
CA LEU A 119 10.04 9.92 2.39
C LEU A 119 9.69 11.21 1.65
N ASP A 120 10.63 12.13 1.55
CA ASP A 120 10.49 13.27 0.64
C ASP A 120 10.66 12.80 -0.80
N SER A 121 9.72 13.16 -1.69
CA SER A 121 9.71 12.67 -3.06
C SER A 121 10.89 13.19 -3.89
N ALA A 122 11.31 14.44 -3.67
CA ALA A 122 12.44 15.04 -4.37
C ALA A 122 13.76 14.40 -3.92
N VAL A 123 13.94 14.24 -2.60
CA VAL A 123 15.14 13.61 -2.03
C VAL A 123 15.21 12.13 -2.41
N ALA A 124 14.09 11.39 -2.32
CA ALA A 124 14.03 9.98 -2.68
C ALA A 124 14.43 9.75 -4.15
N ARG A 125 13.92 10.57 -5.08
CA ARG A 125 14.24 10.45 -6.51
C ARG A 125 15.71 10.80 -6.78
N ALA A 126 16.24 11.85 -6.16
CA ALA A 126 17.65 12.22 -6.29
C ALA A 126 18.58 11.12 -5.73
N CYS A 127 18.23 10.56 -4.57
CA CYS A 127 19.00 9.50 -3.92
C CYS A 127 18.93 8.18 -4.68
N THR A 128 17.85 7.91 -5.42
CA THR A 128 17.68 6.64 -6.15
C THR A 128 18.83 6.41 -7.13
N ALA A 129 19.29 7.46 -7.83
CA ALA A 129 20.43 7.36 -8.75
C ALA A 129 21.75 7.06 -8.01
N GLY A 130 22.03 7.77 -6.90
CA GLY A 130 23.24 7.54 -6.10
C GLY A 130 23.28 6.14 -5.50
N VAL A 131 22.17 5.68 -4.92
CA VAL A 131 22.04 4.33 -4.35
C VAL A 131 22.24 3.25 -5.42
N MET A 132 21.79 3.47 -6.66
CA MET A 132 22.01 2.52 -7.74
C MET A 132 23.49 2.39 -8.11
N GLU A 133 24.22 3.50 -8.13
CA GLU A 133 25.65 3.53 -8.41
C GLU A 133 26.45 2.89 -7.26
N ASP A 134 26.17 3.28 -6.02
CA ASP A 134 26.85 2.79 -4.81
C ASP A 134 26.68 1.28 -4.60
N HIS A 135 25.50 0.75 -4.94
CA HIS A 135 25.18 -0.67 -4.76
C HIS A 135 25.26 -1.49 -6.06
N GLY A 136 25.69 -0.90 -7.17
CA GLY A 136 25.83 -1.58 -8.47
C GLY A 136 24.51 -2.16 -9.01
N ILE A 137 23.39 -1.49 -8.75
CA ILE A 137 22.05 -1.93 -9.16
C ILE A 137 21.79 -1.44 -10.59
N SER A 138 21.75 -2.37 -11.56
CA SER A 138 21.62 -2.03 -12.98
C SER A 138 20.25 -1.46 -13.39
N ALA A 139 19.20 -1.69 -12.60
CA ALA A 139 17.85 -1.18 -12.88
C ALA A 139 17.03 -0.94 -11.62
N THR A 140 16.31 0.17 -11.57
CA THR A 140 15.40 0.55 -10.47
C THR A 140 14.22 -0.42 -10.33
N MET A 141 13.82 -1.09 -11.41
CA MET A 141 12.71 -2.03 -11.46
C MET A 141 13.08 -3.24 -12.33
N SER A 142 12.51 -4.41 -12.01
CA SER A 142 12.59 -5.58 -12.90
C SER A 142 11.84 -5.30 -14.22
N PRO A 143 12.33 -5.77 -15.39
CA PRO A 143 11.64 -5.60 -16.68
C PRO A 143 10.21 -6.15 -16.67
N ASP A 144 9.92 -7.22 -15.91
CA ASP A 144 8.57 -7.75 -15.74
C ASP A 144 7.61 -6.74 -15.11
N ILE A 145 8.10 -5.93 -14.18
CA ILE A 145 7.29 -4.90 -13.51
C ILE A 145 7.10 -3.71 -14.43
N ALA A 146 8.12 -3.29 -15.17
CA ALA A 146 7.96 -2.26 -16.19
C ALA A 146 6.88 -2.66 -17.22
N ALA A 147 6.94 -3.90 -17.73
CA ALA A 147 5.93 -4.44 -18.63
C ALA A 147 4.55 -4.61 -17.97
N ALA A 148 4.48 -4.95 -16.68
CA ALA A 148 3.22 -5.05 -15.95
C ALA A 148 2.57 -3.68 -15.70
N VAL A 149 3.37 -2.65 -15.41
CA VAL A 149 2.93 -1.25 -15.28
C VAL A 149 2.34 -0.76 -16.59
N GLU A 150 3.03 -0.97 -17.71
CA GLU A 150 2.52 -0.60 -19.03
C GLU A 150 1.19 -1.29 -19.36
N ARG A 151 1.06 -2.58 -19.03
CA ARG A 151 -0.20 -3.33 -19.20
C ARG A 151 -1.32 -2.79 -18.32
N ALA A 152 -1.03 -2.46 -17.06
CA ALA A 152 -2.00 -1.87 -16.15
C ALA A 152 -2.46 -0.49 -16.63
N GLN A 153 -1.54 0.34 -17.13
CA GLN A 153 -1.85 1.66 -17.69
C GLN A 153 -2.67 1.56 -18.98
N ARG A 154 -2.35 0.62 -19.88
CA ARG A 154 -3.17 0.36 -21.08
C ARG A 154 -4.59 -0.05 -20.71
N ALA A 155 -4.75 -1.03 -19.81
CA ALA A 155 -6.07 -1.47 -19.38
C ALA A 155 -6.91 -0.35 -18.70
N GLN A 156 -6.25 0.59 -18.01
CA GLN A 156 -6.93 1.76 -17.44
C GLN A 156 -7.31 2.80 -18.50
N HIS A 157 -6.51 2.97 -19.55
CA HIS A 157 -6.82 3.86 -20.68
C HIS A 157 -7.96 3.29 -21.54
N ASP A 158 -7.94 1.99 -21.84
CA ASP A 158 -9.01 1.29 -22.58
C ASP A 158 -10.36 1.34 -21.82
N ALA A 159 -10.34 1.40 -20.48
CA ALA A 159 -11.55 1.58 -19.69
C ALA A 159 -12.12 3.01 -19.75
N PHE A 160 -11.31 4.01 -20.07
CA PHE A 160 -11.73 5.41 -20.20
C PHE A 160 -12.24 5.74 -21.61
N ASP A 161 -11.69 5.11 -22.66
CA ASP A 161 -12.11 5.32 -24.05
C ASP A 161 -13.42 4.57 -24.42
N GLY A 162 -13.93 3.71 -23.53
CA GLY A 162 -15.24 3.05 -23.68
C GLY A 162 -16.47 3.93 -23.37
N GLY A 163 -16.26 5.23 -23.16
CA GLY A 163 -17.26 6.17 -22.65
C GLY A 163 -17.73 7.24 -23.62
N GLU A 164 -18.13 6.90 -24.86
CA GLU A 164 -18.87 7.85 -25.72
C GLU A 164 -19.99 7.14 -26.52
N GLN A 165 -21.23 7.47 -26.11
CA GLN A 165 -22.52 7.42 -26.80
C GLN A 165 -23.25 6.07 -27.00
N ARG A 166 -24.27 5.86 -26.14
CA ARG A 166 -25.61 5.52 -26.64
C ARG A 166 -26.65 6.52 -26.11
N PRO A 167 -27.38 7.22 -26.99
CA PRO A 167 -28.60 7.92 -26.59
C PRO A 167 -29.73 6.88 -26.53
N CYS A 168 -30.12 6.47 -25.33
CA CYS A 168 -31.32 5.65 -25.13
C CYS A 168 -32.55 6.55 -25.27
N ARG A 169 -33.04 6.74 -26.50
CA ARG A 169 -34.35 7.34 -26.77
C ARG A 169 -35.45 6.27 -26.73
N SER A 170 -36.32 6.43 -25.73
CA SER A 170 -37.76 6.11 -25.63
C SER A 170 -38.27 4.68 -25.83
N GLY A 171 -39.07 4.20 -24.87
CA GLY A 171 -40.15 3.24 -25.17
C GLY A 171 -40.64 2.29 -24.07
N VAL A 172 -41.03 2.80 -22.89
CA VAL A 172 -42.14 2.37 -21.99
C VAL A 172 -42.45 0.86 -21.76
N ALA A 173 -42.26 0.40 -20.51
CA ALA A 173 -43.25 -0.25 -19.61
C ALA A 173 -42.49 -0.74 -18.34
N ALA A 174 -42.51 -0.04 -17.20
CA ALA A 174 -43.52 -0.11 -16.13
C ALA A 174 -43.67 -1.51 -15.49
N GLU A 175 -42.96 -1.76 -14.38
CA GLU A 175 -43.48 -2.37 -13.12
C GLU A 175 -42.30 -2.53 -12.13
N HIS A 176 -42.23 -1.69 -11.10
CA HIS A 176 -42.68 -1.94 -9.72
C HIS A 176 -41.85 -2.99 -8.96
N CYS A 177 -40.96 -2.52 -8.08
CA CYS A 177 -40.89 -3.06 -6.72
C CYS A 177 -40.24 -2.01 -5.80
N ALA A 178 -41.02 -1.64 -4.80
CA ALA A 178 -40.76 -0.60 -3.82
C ALA A 178 -39.78 -1.07 -2.73
N GLY A 179 -38.81 -0.21 -2.39
CA GLY A 179 -38.18 0.06 -1.08
C GLY A 179 -37.74 -1.08 -0.12
N PRO A 180 -37.08 -0.76 1.01
CA PRO A 180 -36.90 0.59 1.57
C PRO A 180 -35.44 1.03 1.82
N ALA A 181 -35.30 2.35 1.68
CA ALA A 181 -34.46 3.37 2.33
C ALA A 181 -33.21 3.02 3.17
N PRO A 182 -32.15 3.85 3.04
CA PRO A 182 -30.97 3.82 3.91
C PRO A 182 -31.28 4.40 5.30
N ILE A 183 -30.74 3.76 6.35
CA ILE A 183 -30.80 4.31 7.71
C ILE A 183 -29.76 5.43 7.84
N LEU A 184 -30.30 6.65 7.86
CA LEU A 184 -29.68 7.88 8.34
C LEU A 184 -29.66 7.84 9.88
N VAL A 185 -28.48 7.89 10.50
CA VAL A 185 -28.36 8.10 11.96
C VAL A 185 -28.27 9.60 12.21
N PRO A 186 -29.17 10.18 13.03
CA PRO A 186 -29.21 11.62 13.27
C PRO A 186 -28.20 12.06 14.34
N ALA A 187 -27.65 13.26 14.12
CA ALA A 187 -26.99 14.08 15.13
C ALA A 187 -28.04 14.68 16.09
N ALA A 188 -27.78 14.64 17.39
CA ALA A 188 -28.48 15.41 18.40
C ALA A 188 -27.53 15.77 19.55
N GLY A 189 -27.23 17.08 19.69
CA GLY A 189 -27.13 17.71 21.02
C GLY A 189 -28.55 17.91 21.57
N GLU A 190 -28.84 18.32 22.80
CA GLU A 190 -28.11 19.13 23.79
C GLU A 190 -28.62 18.75 25.24
N PRO A 191 -28.94 19.66 26.20
CA PRO A 191 -28.09 20.14 27.31
C PRO A 191 -28.71 19.97 28.74
N GLY A 192 -27.99 20.45 29.77
CA GLY A 192 -28.47 20.81 31.14
C GLY A 192 -28.44 19.64 32.16
N GLU A 193 -28.23 19.76 33.47
CA GLU A 193 -28.29 20.82 34.49
C GLU A 193 -27.67 20.18 35.77
N GLY A 194 -26.74 20.75 36.54
CA GLY A 194 -26.99 21.76 37.56
C GLY A 194 -27.51 21.16 38.90
N THR A 195 -26.62 20.80 39.84
CA THR A 195 -26.93 20.88 41.28
C THR A 195 -25.72 21.33 42.10
N ASP A 196 -25.88 22.54 42.66
CA ASP A 196 -25.09 23.18 43.70
C ASP A 196 -25.28 22.48 45.05
N GLY A 197 -24.24 22.44 45.90
CA GLY A 197 -24.29 21.79 47.22
C GLY A 197 -22.97 21.81 47.99
N LYS A 198 -22.62 23.00 48.49
CA LYS A 198 -21.47 23.43 49.34
C LYS A 198 -21.52 22.80 50.79
N PRO A 199 -20.56 23.03 51.74
CA PRO A 199 -19.36 22.28 52.16
C PRO A 199 -19.42 21.96 53.70
N PRO A 200 -18.42 22.27 54.58
CA PRO A 200 -17.03 21.81 54.77
C PRO A 200 -16.85 21.02 56.10
N ALA A 201 -15.68 20.41 56.38
CA ALA A 201 -15.06 20.39 57.72
C ALA A 201 -13.77 19.53 57.83
N ALA A 202 -12.69 20.21 58.23
CA ALA A 202 -11.85 19.93 59.40
C ALA A 202 -10.99 18.65 59.53
N SER A 203 -9.70 18.97 59.78
CA SER A 203 -8.82 18.44 60.83
C SER A 203 -8.08 17.12 60.62
N GLY A 204 -6.76 17.20 60.80
CA GLY A 204 -5.86 16.08 61.03
C GLY A 204 -4.43 16.39 60.60
#